data_AF-A0A5E4XL76-F1
#
_entry.id   AF-A0A5E4XL76-F1
#
_cell.length_a   1.000
_cell.length_b   1.000
_cell.length_c   1.000
_cell.angle_alpha   90.00
_cell.angle_beta   90.00
_cell.angle_gamma   90.00
#
_symmetry.space_group_name_H-M   'P 1'
#
loop_
_entity.id
_entity.type
_entity.pdbx_description
1 polymer ?
#
loop_
_entity_poly.entity_id
_entity_poly.type
_entity_poly.pdbx_seq_one_letter_code
_entity_poly.pdbx_strand_id
1 'polypeptide(L)' 'MKTSKFTEAQIALSLKQAELGTKVEEVCRKLGISEAILFSVL' A
#
# COMPACT_ATOMS: atom_id res chain seq x y z
N MET A 1 -4.93 -19.45 -10.65
CA MET A 1 -5.60 -18.29 -10.03
C MET A 1 -4.98 -18.07 -8.66
N LYS A 2 -4.07 -17.10 -8.51
CA LYS A 2 -3.42 -16.81 -7.21
C LYS A 2 -4.11 -15.60 -6.61
N THR A 3 -5.15 -15.82 -5.82
CA THR A 3 -5.76 -14.78 -5.00
C THR A 3 -4.87 -14.48 -3.80
N SER A 4 -3.69 -13.92 -4.04
CA SER A 4 -2.96 -13.21 -2.99
C SER A 4 -3.37 -11.74 -3.09
N LYS A 5 -4.64 -11.48 -2.80
CA LYS A 5 -5.09 -10.12 -2.53
C LYS A 5 -4.40 -9.72 -1.22
N PHE A 6 -3.82 -8.53 -1.23
CA PHE A 6 -2.93 -7.95 -0.23
C PHE A 6 -3.23 -8.36 1.21
N THR A 7 -2.19 -8.54 2.02
CA THR A 7 -2.36 -8.84 3.44
C THR A 7 -3.02 -7.66 4.15
N GLU A 8 -3.79 -7.93 5.21
CA GLU A 8 -4.46 -6.88 6.00
C GLU A 8 -3.46 -5.83 6.53
N ALA A 9 -2.23 -6.27 6.83
CA ALA A 9 -1.12 -5.38 7.19
C ALA A 9 -0.75 -4.39 6.08
N GLN A 10 -0.76 -4.80 4.79
CA GLN A 10 -0.50 -3.91 3.65
C GLN A 10 -1.61 -2.86 3.49
N ILE A 11 -2.86 -3.23 3.75
CA ILE A 11 -4.01 -2.31 3.69
C ILE A 11 -3.93 -1.27 4.81
N ALA A 12 -3.71 -1.72 6.05
CA ALA A 12 -3.61 -0.83 7.22
C ALA A 12 -2.42 0.16 7.11
N LEU A 13 -1.29 -0.29 6.55
CA LEU A 13 -0.12 0.56 6.34
C LEU A 13 -0.32 1.57 5.20
N SER A 14 -1.08 1.22 4.17
CA SER A 14 -1.40 2.15 3.08
C SER A 14 -2.34 3.25 3.58
N LEU A 15 -3.36 2.89 4.36
CA LEU A 15 -4.28 3.85 5.00
C LEU A 15 -3.54 4.79 5.95
N LYS A 16 -2.69 4.26 6.84
CA LYS A 16 -1.88 5.10 7.73
C LYS A 16 -0.97 6.07 6.97
N GLN A 17 -0.42 5.65 5.83
CA GLN A 17 0.43 6.52 5.01
C GLN A 17 -0.37 7.58 4.25
N ALA A 18 -1.60 7.27 3.85
CA ALA A 18 -2.55 8.25 3.31
C ALA A 18 -2.83 9.35 4.34
N GLU A 19 -3.09 8.98 5.60
CA GLU A 19 -3.33 9.92 6.70
C GLU A 19 -2.09 10.76 7.04
N LEU A 20 -0.89 10.17 6.95
CA LEU A 20 0.38 10.85 7.22
C LEU A 20 0.91 11.69 6.05
N GLY A 21 0.28 11.60 4.86
CA GLY A 21 0.79 12.26 3.65
C GLY A 21 2.15 11.73 3.19
N THR A 22 2.46 10.47 3.50
CA THR A 22 3.76 9.85 3.20
C THR A 22 3.95 9.69 1.69
N LYS A 23 5.16 9.97 1.19
CA LYS A 23 5.50 9.82 -0.23
C LYS A 23 5.30 8.37 -0.69
N VAL A 24 4.64 8.23 -1.83
CA VAL A 24 4.31 6.95 -2.47
C VAL A 24 5.53 6.03 -2.63
N GLU A 25 6.69 6.60 -2.95
CA GLU A 25 7.94 5.85 -3.14
C GLU A 25 8.40 5.14 -1.85
N GLU A 26 8.22 5.76 -0.68
CA GLU A 26 8.56 5.13 0.60
C GLU A 26 7.58 4.01 0.94
N VAL A 27 6.28 4.22 0.66
CA VAL A 27 5.24 3.21 0.86
C VAL A 27 5.53 1.96 0.01
N CYS A 28 5.81 2.18 -1.28
CA CYS A 28 6.07 1.16 -2.29
C CYS A 28 7.26 0.28 -1.87
N ARG A 29 8.34 0.90 -1.39
CA ARG A 29 9.54 0.20 -0.92
C ARG A 29 9.33 -0.60 0.37
N LYS A 30 8.49 -0.09 1.28
CA LYS A 30 8.25 -0.69 2.61
C LYS A 30 7.26 -1.85 2.56
N LEU A 31 6.26 -1.75 1.69
CA LEU A 31 5.20 -2.74 1.52
C LEU A 31 5.50 -3.76 0.41
N GLY A 32 6.50 -3.48 -0.43
CA GLY A 32 6.79 -4.30 -1.61
C GLY A 32 5.63 -4.30 -2.63
N ILE A 33 4.82 -3.25 -2.63
CA ILE A 33 3.66 -3.09 -3.52
C ILE A 33 3.94 -2.01 -4.55
N SER A 34 3.40 -2.13 -5.75
CA SER A 34 3.51 -1.08 -6.78
C SER A 34 2.70 0.17 -6.41
N GLU A 35 3.08 1.35 -6.90
CA GLU A 35 2.32 2.60 -6.73
C GLU A 35 0.86 2.45 -7.14
N ALA A 36 0.60 1.63 -8.16
CA ALA A 36 -0.75 1.31 -8.61
C ALA A 36 -1.65 0.76 -7.49
N ILE A 37 -1.09 0.06 -6.51
CA ILE A 37 -1.84 -0.47 -5.36
C ILE A 37 -2.10 0.62 -4.34
N LEU A 38 -1.13 1.49 -4.08
CA LEU A 38 -1.35 2.64 -3.21
C LEU A 38 -2.50 3.51 -3.75
N PHE A 39 -2.48 3.80 -5.05
CA PHE A 39 -3.51 4.60 -5.71
C PHE A 39 -4.86 3.87 -5.83
N SER A 40 -4.87 2.54 -5.77
CA SER A 40 -6.09 1.73 -5.83
C SER A 40 -6.78 1.56 -4.47
N VAL A 41 -6.08 1.82 -3.36
CA VAL A 41 -6.59 1.68 -1.98
C VAL A 41 -6.93 3.04 -1.36
N LEU A 42 -6.38 4.13 -1.92
CA LEU A 42 -6.76 5.51 -1.63
C LEU A 42 -8.16 5.83 -2.18
#